data_AF-A0A8E4BS09-F1
#
_entry.id   AF-A0A8E4BS09-F1
#
_cell.length_a   1.000
_cell.length_b   1.000
_cell.length_c   1.000
_cell.angle_alpha   90.00
_cell.angle_beta   90.00
_cell.angle_gamma   90.00
#
_symmetry.space_group_name_H-M   'P 1'
#
loop_
_entity.id
_entity.type
_entity.pdbx_description
1 polymer ?
#
loop_
_entity_poly.entity_id
_entity_poly.type
_entity_poly.pdbx_seq_one_letter_code
_entity_poly.pdbx_strand_id
1 'polypeptide(L)'
;MDINTLLIYTQKAVSRLIDGWPFKIAVGGIVALVQFHLELLTLFALLIVIDLATKWVELSYNNIKTENYTPSLIDAIKAIPTAHRAGIISSRVMKTQFCGKIIVYCVIVIAGSIADEMTAHVHTGGMIMPLCVSYLAASELLSIIENLNDAGVSAVGGLVQLIKGRRIR
;
A
#
# COMPACT_ATOMS: atom_id res chain seq x y z
N MET A 1 -25.32 -30.77 -35.22
CA MET A 1 -25.55 -29.31 -35.15
C MET A 1 -25.23 -28.76 -36.52
N ASP A 2 -26.17 -28.08 -37.16
CA ASP A 2 -26.00 -27.59 -38.53
C ASP A 2 -24.99 -26.43 -38.61
N ILE A 3 -24.20 -26.37 -39.68
CA ILE A 3 -23.14 -25.38 -39.90
C ILE A 3 -23.73 -23.97 -39.98
N ASN A 4 -24.92 -23.83 -40.56
CA ASN A 4 -25.62 -22.55 -40.68
C ASN A 4 -26.02 -21.99 -39.31
N THR A 5 -26.49 -22.86 -38.42
CA THR A 5 -26.84 -22.50 -37.05
C THR A 5 -25.62 -22.01 -36.28
N LEU A 6 -24.47 -22.67 -36.45
CA LEU A 6 -23.17 -22.26 -35.90
C LEU A 6 -22.75 -20.88 -36.40
N LEU A 7 -22.91 -20.61 -37.69
CA LEU A 7 -22.61 -19.31 -38.32
C LEU A 7 -23.47 -18.18 -37.75
N ILE A 8 -24.77 -18.40 -37.58
CA ILE A 8 -25.70 -17.39 -37.01
C ILE A 8 -25.33 -17.05 -35.57
N TYR A 9 -25.04 -18.06 -34.74
CA TYR A 9 -24.60 -17.81 -33.36
C TYR A 9 -23.27 -17.09 -33.30
N THR A 10 -22.33 -17.43 -34.19
CA THR A 10 -21.02 -16.79 -34.28
C THR A 10 -21.15 -15.32 -34.72
N GLN A 11 -21.96 -15.02 -35.74
CA GLN A 11 -22.24 -13.65 -36.17
C GLN A 11 -22.90 -12.83 -35.06
N LYS A 12 -23.85 -13.41 -34.34
CA LYS A 12 -24.52 -12.72 -33.22
C LYS A 12 -23.57 -12.44 -32.06
N ALA A 13 -22.65 -13.36 -31.77
CA ALA A 13 -21.61 -13.17 -30.76
C ALA A 13 -20.61 -12.07 -31.18
N VAL A 14 -20.14 -12.10 -32.43
CA VAL A 14 -19.22 -11.09 -32.99
C VAL A 14 -19.88 -9.72 -33.02
N SER A 15 -21.14 -9.63 -33.45
CA SER A 15 -21.89 -8.37 -33.46
C SER A 15 -22.01 -7.77 -32.06
N ARG A 16 -22.29 -8.58 -31.02
CA ARG A 16 -22.32 -8.12 -29.62
C ARG A 16 -20.95 -7.75 -29.07
N LEU A 17 -19.88 -8.42 -29.51
CA LEU A 17 -18.51 -8.09 -29.10
C LEU A 17 -18.07 -6.74 -29.67
N ILE A 18 -18.36 -6.48 -30.95
CA ILE A 18 -18.02 -5.24 -31.66
C ILE A 18 -18.99 -4.11 -31.32
N ASP A 19 -20.18 -4.42 -30.78
CA ASP A 19 -21.12 -3.40 -30.32
C ASP A 19 -20.47 -2.48 -29.27
N GLY A 20 -20.63 -1.18 -29.47
CA GLY A 20 -19.98 -0.15 -28.64
C GLY A 20 -18.44 -0.16 -28.65
N TRP A 21 -17.79 -0.69 -29.69
CA TRP A 21 -16.31 -0.72 -29.77
C TRP A 21 -15.63 0.64 -29.56
N PRO A 22 -16.15 1.81 -30.03
CA PRO A 22 -15.49 3.08 -29.81
C PRO A 22 -15.50 3.46 -28.32
N PHE A 23 -16.60 3.16 -27.62
CA PHE A 23 -16.72 3.39 -26.18
C PHE A 23 -15.75 2.49 -25.39
N LYS A 24 -15.64 1.21 -25.76
CA LYS A 24 -14.70 0.27 -25.13
C LYS A 24 -13.24 0.71 -25.30
N ILE A 25 -12.87 1.17 -26.50
CA ILE A 25 -11.53 1.70 -26.78
C ILE A 25 -11.28 3.01 -26.03
N ALA A 26 -12.25 3.93 -26.00
CA ALA A 26 -12.11 5.20 -25.28
C ALA A 26 -11.93 4.98 -23.77
N VAL A 27 -12.77 4.15 -23.15
CA VAL A 27 -12.63 3.79 -21.72
C VAL A 27 -11.32 3.05 -21.48
N GLY A 28 -10.96 2.10 -22.34
CA GLY A 28 -9.68 1.38 -22.26
C GLY A 28 -8.47 2.31 -22.35
N GLY A 29 -8.52 3.33 -23.20
CA GLY A 29 -7.47 4.35 -23.32
C GLY A 29 -7.32 5.18 -22.05
N ILE A 30 -8.43 5.65 -21.46
CA ILE A 30 -8.40 6.38 -20.18
C ILE A 30 -7.83 5.50 -19.07
N VAL A 31 -8.27 4.24 -18.98
CA VAL A 31 -7.74 3.29 -18.00
C VAL A 31 -6.25 3.05 -18.20
N ALA A 32 -5.80 2.90 -19.45
CA ALA A 32 -4.38 2.70 -19.77
C ALA A 32 -3.52 3.90 -19.35
N LEU A 33 -4.01 5.13 -19.52
CA LEU A 33 -3.30 6.34 -19.08
C LEU A 33 -3.15 6.42 -17.55
N VAL A 34 -4.12 5.89 -16.79
CA VAL A 34 -4.13 5.96 -15.33
C VAL A 34 -3.54 4.69 -14.68
N GLN A 35 -3.34 3.61 -15.44
CA GLN A 35 -2.89 2.31 -14.97
C GLN A 35 -1.59 2.40 -14.16
N PHE A 36 -0.60 3.16 -14.64
CA PHE A 36 0.69 3.29 -13.96
C PHE A 36 0.54 3.89 -12.55
N HIS A 37 -0.27 4.95 -12.41
CA HIS A 37 -0.52 5.57 -11.11
C HIS A 37 -1.37 4.68 -10.20
N LEU A 38 -2.29 3.88 -10.75
CA LEU A 38 -3.06 2.90 -9.98
C LEU A 38 -2.19 1.76 -9.46
N GLU A 39 -1.24 1.29 -10.25
CA GLU A 39 -0.31 0.23 -9.83
C GLU A 39 0.55 0.70 -8.65
N LEU A 40 1.17 1.88 -8.77
CA LEU A 40 1.96 2.46 -7.68
C LEU A 40 1.12 2.72 -6.43
N LEU A 41 -0.09 3.26 -6.58
CA LEU A 41 -1.01 3.47 -5.46
C LEU A 41 -1.40 2.15 -4.80
N THR A 42 -1.63 1.10 -5.58
CA THR A 42 -2.00 -0.23 -5.06
C THR A 42 -0.86 -0.86 -4.28
N LEU A 43 0.37 -0.78 -4.78
CA LEU A 43 1.57 -1.25 -4.08
C LEU A 43 1.80 -0.48 -2.78
N PHE A 44 1.62 0.84 -2.80
CA PHE A 44 1.75 1.66 -1.61
C PHE A 44 0.65 1.38 -0.58
N ALA A 45 -0.60 1.20 -1.04
CA ALA A 45 -1.71 0.82 -0.17
C ALA A 45 -1.47 -0.54 0.49
N LEU A 46 -0.91 -1.52 -0.23
CA LEU A 46 -0.51 -2.80 0.34
C LEU A 46 0.55 -2.62 1.44
N LEU A 47 1.53 -1.75 1.23
CA LEU A 47 2.57 -1.45 2.22
C LEU A 47 1.97 -0.83 3.49
N ILE A 48 1.03 0.11 3.36
CA ILE A 48 0.30 0.69 4.49
C ILE A 48 -0.50 -0.40 5.22
N VAL A 49 -1.13 -1.34 4.51
CA VAL A 49 -1.86 -2.45 5.15
C VAL A 49 -0.92 -3.32 5.99
N ILE A 50 0.29 -3.59 5.50
CA ILE A 50 1.32 -4.31 6.27
C ILE A 50 1.71 -3.51 7.51
N ASP A 51 1.93 -2.19 7.39
CA ASP A 51 2.21 -1.30 8.52
C ASP A 51 1.10 -1.31 9.58
N LEU A 52 -0.16 -1.24 9.17
CA LEU A 52 -1.29 -1.35 10.10
C LEU A 52 -1.34 -2.72 10.77
N ALA A 53 -1.03 -3.80 10.05
CA ALA A 53 -0.99 -5.14 10.61
C ALA A 53 0.13 -5.27 11.66
N THR A 54 1.31 -4.72 11.41
CA THR A 54 2.39 -4.71 12.42
C THR A 54 2.04 -3.83 13.61
N LYS A 55 1.31 -2.73 13.40
CA LYS A 55 0.78 -1.92 14.50
C LYS A 55 -0.21 -2.70 15.39
N TRP A 56 -1.05 -3.56 14.80
CA TRP A 56 -1.93 -4.43 15.59
C TRP A 56 -1.15 -5.45 16.41
N VAL A 57 -0.08 -6.00 15.85
CA VAL A 57 0.80 -6.93 16.58
C VAL A 57 1.47 -6.22 17.76
N GLU A 58 1.99 -5.01 17.57
CA GLU A 58 2.58 -4.19 18.64
C GLU A 58 1.57 -3.88 19.76
N LEU A 59 0.38 -3.38 19.40
CA LEU A 59 -0.67 -3.06 20.38
C LEU A 59 -1.10 -4.30 21.16
N SER A 60 -1.22 -5.44 20.48
CA SER A 60 -1.58 -6.70 21.09
C SER A 60 -0.48 -7.23 22.01
N TYR A 61 0.77 -7.17 21.58
CA TYR A 61 1.95 -7.51 22.38
C TYR A 61 1.97 -6.73 23.69
N ASN A 62 1.81 -5.41 23.61
CA ASN A 62 1.81 -4.52 24.77
C ASN A 62 0.60 -4.75 25.69
N ASN A 63 -0.53 -5.23 25.17
CA ASN A 63 -1.70 -5.56 25.97
C ASN A 63 -1.50 -6.81 26.86
N ILE A 64 -0.76 -7.82 26.38
CA ILE A 64 -0.53 -9.07 27.13
C ILE A 64 0.80 -9.09 27.88
N LYS A 65 1.70 -8.15 27.58
CA LYS A 65 2.96 -7.99 28.30
C LYS A 65 2.72 -7.53 29.73
N THR A 66 3.34 -8.23 30.67
CA THR A 66 3.32 -7.87 32.10
C THR A 66 4.74 -7.93 32.65
N GLU A 67 4.96 -7.46 33.89
CA GLU A 67 6.30 -7.49 34.52
C GLU A 67 6.90 -8.90 34.59
N ASN A 68 6.04 -9.93 34.70
CA ASN A 68 6.46 -11.33 34.84
C ASN A 68 6.38 -12.15 33.54
N TYR A 69 5.90 -11.56 32.44
CA TYR A 69 5.68 -12.29 31.19
C TYR A 69 6.03 -11.43 29.97
N THR A 70 7.03 -11.89 29.22
CA THR A 70 7.41 -11.37 27.91
C THR A 70 6.77 -12.22 26.82
N PRO A 71 5.78 -11.71 26.07
CA PRO A 71 5.10 -12.48 25.05
C PRO A 71 6.03 -12.84 23.89
N SER A 72 5.74 -13.92 23.17
CA SER A 72 6.31 -14.13 21.84
C SER A 72 5.47 -13.41 20.77
N LEU A 73 6.02 -13.23 19.56
CA LEU A 73 5.26 -12.68 18.43
C LEU A 73 4.00 -13.51 18.12
N ILE A 74 4.08 -14.83 18.26
CA ILE A 74 2.94 -15.72 18.04
C ILE A 74 1.84 -15.45 19.09
N ASP A 75 2.22 -15.20 20.33
CA ASP A 75 1.27 -14.86 21.40
C ASP A 75 0.62 -13.51 21.14
N ALA A 76 1.39 -12.52 20.69
CA ALA A 76 0.88 -11.22 20.27
C ALA A 76 -0.14 -11.34 19.12
N ILE A 77 0.15 -12.12 18.09
CA ILE A 77 -0.78 -12.35 16.96
C ILE A 77 -2.08 -13.01 17.46
N LYS A 78 -1.97 -14.03 18.31
CA LYS A 78 -3.14 -14.72 18.90
C LYS A 78 -3.98 -13.81 19.79
N ALA A 79 -3.37 -12.81 20.42
CA ALA A 79 -4.05 -11.88 21.31
C ALA A 79 -4.75 -10.72 20.58
N ILE A 80 -4.57 -10.54 19.26
CA ILE A 80 -5.19 -9.45 18.48
C ILE A 80 -6.72 -9.38 18.66
N PRO A 81 -7.48 -10.50 18.57
CA PRO A 81 -8.93 -10.46 18.78
C PRO A 81 -9.30 -10.01 20.20
N THR A 82 -8.49 -10.38 21.19
CA THR A 82 -8.69 -9.99 22.59
C THR A 82 -8.39 -8.50 22.78
N ALA A 83 -7.32 -7.98 22.20
CA ALA A 83 -6.97 -6.57 22.23
C ALA A 83 -8.02 -5.69 21.51
N HIS A 84 -8.63 -6.21 20.43
CA HIS A 84 -9.73 -5.55 19.75
C HIS A 84 -11.00 -5.49 20.62
N ARG A 85 -11.36 -6.59 21.30
CA ARG A 85 -12.49 -6.60 22.25
C ARG A 85 -12.27 -5.68 23.45
N ALA A 86 -11.02 -5.51 23.88
CA ALA A 86 -10.63 -4.58 24.94
C ALA A 86 -10.65 -3.11 24.50
N GLY A 87 -10.93 -2.81 23.23
CA GLY A 87 -11.01 -1.44 22.70
C GLY A 87 -9.65 -0.77 22.48
N ILE A 88 -8.53 -1.48 22.68
CA ILE A 88 -7.17 -0.96 22.46
C ILE A 88 -6.92 -0.73 20.97
N ILE A 89 -7.43 -1.63 20.12
CA ILE A 89 -7.39 -1.48 18.67
C ILE A 89 -8.67 -0.77 18.21
N SER A 90 -8.59 0.55 18.06
CA SER A 90 -9.71 1.35 17.56
C SER A 90 -9.70 1.45 16.04
N SER A 91 -10.74 0.89 15.40
CA SER A 91 -10.95 1.02 13.95
C SER A 91 -10.98 2.46 13.46
N ARG A 92 -11.47 3.41 14.29
CA ARG A 92 -11.50 4.84 13.92
C ARG A 92 -10.10 5.40 13.76
N VAL A 93 -9.24 5.15 14.75
CA VAL A 93 -7.84 5.62 14.75
C VAL A 93 -7.08 5.01 13.58
N MET A 94 -7.25 3.70 13.34
CA MET A 94 -6.59 3.01 12.23
C MET A 94 -7.04 3.53 10.86
N LYS A 95 -8.35 3.76 10.66
CA LYS A 95 -8.87 4.35 9.42
C LYS A 95 -8.34 5.76 9.20
N THR A 96 -8.27 6.60 10.23
CA THR A 96 -7.73 7.96 10.09
C THR A 96 -6.24 7.95 9.72
N GLN A 97 -5.46 7.02 10.28
CA GLN A 97 -4.04 6.86 9.93
C GLN A 97 -3.89 6.38 8.48
N PHE A 98 -4.66 5.36 8.07
CA PHE A 98 -4.67 4.86 6.70
C PHE A 98 -5.03 5.97 5.69
N CYS A 99 -6.15 6.66 5.92
CA CYS A 99 -6.58 7.75 5.04
C CYS A 99 -5.57 8.89 5.00
N GLY A 100 -4.94 9.22 6.13
CA GLY A 100 -3.86 10.22 6.19
C GLY A 100 -2.70 9.86 5.28
N LYS A 101 -2.19 8.62 5.36
CA LYS A 101 -1.08 8.13 4.52
C LYS A 101 -1.42 8.12 3.04
N ILE A 102 -2.65 7.73 2.68
CA ILE A 102 -3.13 7.77 1.28
C ILE A 102 -3.22 9.20 0.76
N ILE A 103 -3.77 10.14 1.55
CA ILE A 103 -3.86 11.54 1.15
C ILE A 103 -2.46 12.14 0.92
N VAL A 104 -1.52 11.87 1.84
CA VAL A 104 -0.13 12.32 1.70
C VAL A 104 0.49 11.77 0.41
N TYR A 105 0.31 10.47 0.13
CA TYR A 105 0.78 9.87 -1.11
C TYR A 105 0.22 10.57 -2.35
N CYS A 106 -1.10 10.77 -2.41
CA CYS A 106 -1.75 11.44 -3.55
C CYS A 106 -1.18 12.85 -3.78
N VAL A 107 -1.04 13.64 -2.71
CA VAL A 107 -0.48 15.01 -2.80
C VAL A 107 0.96 14.98 -3.30
N ILE A 108 1.79 14.08 -2.76
CA ILE A 108 3.20 13.98 -3.11
C ILE A 108 3.41 13.48 -4.54
N VAL A 109 2.62 12.50 -5.00
CA VAL A 109 2.69 12.02 -6.39
C VAL A 109 2.27 13.11 -7.36
N ILE A 110 1.17 13.83 -7.09
CA ILE A 110 0.74 14.96 -7.94
C ILE A 110 1.83 16.03 -8.00
N ALA A 111 2.37 16.44 -6.84
CA ALA A 111 3.41 17.46 -6.79
C ALA A 111 4.71 17.01 -7.49
N GLY A 112 5.12 15.75 -7.29
CA GLY A 112 6.28 15.16 -7.95
C GLY A 112 6.10 15.07 -9.46
N SER A 113 4.91 14.70 -9.95
CA SER A 113 4.60 14.64 -11.38
C SER A 113 4.64 16.02 -12.03
N ILE A 114 4.10 17.05 -11.38
CA ILE A 114 4.21 18.45 -11.86
C ILE A 114 5.68 18.87 -11.92
N ALA A 115 6.47 18.54 -10.89
CA ALA A 115 7.88 18.88 -10.85
C ALA A 115 8.68 18.14 -11.95
N ASP A 116 8.36 16.88 -12.23
CA ASP A 116 8.97 16.13 -13.32
C ASP A 116 8.64 16.74 -14.70
N GLU A 117 7.39 17.15 -14.93
CA GLU A 117 7.00 17.86 -16.15
C GLU A 117 7.79 19.17 -16.31
N MET A 118 7.95 19.95 -15.23
CA MET A 118 8.79 21.15 -15.23
C MET A 118 10.24 20.84 -15.61
N THR A 119 10.85 19.80 -15.05
CA THR A 119 12.24 19.44 -15.37
C THR A 119 12.40 18.96 -16.81
N ALA A 120 11.41 18.24 -17.34
CA ALA A 120 11.40 17.79 -18.73
C ALA A 120 11.42 18.97 -19.72
N HIS A 121 10.76 20.08 -19.38
CA HIS A 121 10.80 21.32 -20.17
C HIS A 121 12.18 22.02 -20.18
N VAL A 122 13.05 21.74 -19.19
CA VAL A 122 14.41 22.29 -19.10
C VAL A 122 15.46 21.27 -19.59
N HIS A 123 15.05 20.29 -20.42
CA HIS A 123 15.88 19.22 -20.95
C HIS A 123 16.62 18.37 -19.89
N THR A 124 16.14 18.39 -18.64
CA THR A 124 16.60 17.52 -17.57
C THR A 124 15.57 16.42 -17.39
N GLY A 125 15.99 15.15 -17.40
CA GLY A 125 15.05 14.04 -17.18
C GLY A 125 14.39 14.14 -15.80
N GLY A 126 13.07 14.00 -15.74
CA GLY A 126 12.32 13.99 -14.48
C GLY A 126 12.66 12.78 -13.62
N MET A 127 13.01 13.02 -12.35
CA MET A 127 13.36 11.99 -11.35
C MET A 127 12.74 12.27 -9.97
N ILE A 128 11.98 13.36 -9.83
CA ILE A 128 11.43 13.82 -8.56
C ILE A 128 10.29 12.88 -8.11
N MET A 129 9.34 12.53 -8.98
CA MET A 129 8.25 11.64 -8.60
C MET A 129 8.74 10.27 -8.12
N PRO A 130 9.64 9.56 -8.85
CA PRO A 130 10.20 8.29 -8.38
C PRO A 130 10.94 8.41 -7.04
N LEU A 131 11.67 9.50 -6.82
CA LEU A 131 12.38 9.75 -5.56
C LEU A 131 11.40 9.94 -4.40
N CYS A 132 10.34 10.74 -4.60
CA CYS A 132 9.30 10.95 -3.62
C CYS A 132 8.57 9.65 -3.25
N VAL A 133 8.19 8.83 -4.23
CA VAL A 133 7.55 7.53 -4.00
C VAL A 133 8.50 6.58 -3.26
N SER A 134 9.77 6.56 -3.65
CA SER A 134 10.80 5.74 -2.98
C SER A 134 11.00 6.15 -1.53
N TYR A 135 11.00 7.46 -1.24
CA TYR A 135 11.08 7.98 0.12
C TYR A 135 9.87 7.59 0.97
N LEU A 136 8.65 7.75 0.43
CA LEU A 136 7.43 7.33 1.12
C LEU A 136 7.45 5.83 1.43
N ALA A 137 7.80 4.99 0.44
CA ALA A 137 7.93 3.55 0.65
C ALA A 137 8.97 3.21 1.73
N ALA A 138 10.12 3.90 1.74
CA ALA A 138 11.14 3.72 2.77
C ALA A 138 10.64 4.14 4.17
N SER A 139 9.86 5.22 4.27
CA SER A 139 9.28 5.66 5.54
C SER A 139 8.24 4.68 6.10
N GLU A 140 7.42 4.09 5.24
CA GLU A 140 6.45 3.06 5.64
C GLU A 140 7.16 1.77 6.06
N LEU A 141 8.22 1.38 5.34
CA LEU A 141 9.07 0.25 5.75
C LEU A 141 9.71 0.51 7.12
N LEU A 142 10.17 1.74 7.39
CA LEU A 142 10.71 2.09 8.70
C LEU A 142 9.64 1.99 9.79
N SER A 143 8.43 2.47 9.53
CA SER A 143 7.28 2.34 10.44
C SER A 143 6.97 0.87 10.76
N ILE A 144 6.98 0.00 9.76
CA ILE A 144 6.83 -1.46 9.93
C ILE A 144 7.91 -2.03 10.85
N ILE A 145 9.16 -1.66 10.60
CA ILE A 145 10.33 -2.10 11.37
C ILE A 145 10.20 -1.65 12.83
N GLU A 146 9.79 -0.40 13.07
CA GLU A 146 9.60 0.14 14.42
C GLU A 146 8.48 -0.59 15.18
N ASN A 147 7.31 -0.78 14.56
CA ASN A 147 6.21 -1.52 15.16
C ASN A 147 6.62 -2.97 15.53
N LEU A 148 7.40 -3.64 14.68
CA LEU A 148 7.90 -5.01 14.95
C LEU A 148 8.96 -5.04 16.06
N ASN A 149 9.85 -4.05 16.11
CA ASN A 149 10.80 -3.92 17.20
C ASN A 149 10.09 -3.74 18.54
N ASP A 150 9.05 -2.89 18.57
CA ASP A 150 8.26 -2.62 19.77
C ASP A 150 7.39 -3.83 20.17
N ALA A 151 7.04 -4.70 19.22
CA ALA A 151 6.44 -6.01 19.45
C ALA A 151 7.45 -7.10 19.90
N GLY A 152 8.70 -6.75 20.20
CA GLY A 152 9.70 -7.68 20.75
C GLY A 152 10.40 -8.57 19.73
N VAL A 153 10.39 -8.22 18.43
CA VAL A 153 11.11 -8.99 17.40
C VAL A 153 12.60 -8.65 17.40
N SER A 154 13.40 -9.45 18.11
CA SER A 154 14.84 -9.24 18.24
C SER A 154 15.60 -9.16 16.90
N ALA A 155 15.12 -9.85 15.86
CA ALA A 155 15.72 -9.81 14.52
C ALA A 155 15.64 -8.42 13.87
N VAL A 156 14.63 -7.62 14.23
CA VAL A 156 14.40 -6.28 13.68
C VAL A 156 15.07 -5.20 14.56
N GLY A 157 15.29 -5.49 15.84
CA GLY A 157 15.97 -4.56 16.75
C GLY A 157 17.40 -4.20 16.33
N GLY A 158 18.16 -5.16 15.78
CA GLY A 158 19.49 -4.88 15.20
C GLY A 158 19.43 -3.93 14.00
N LEU A 159 18.40 -4.03 13.16
CA LEU A 159 18.19 -3.13 12.02
C LEU A 159 17.81 -1.73 12.49
N VAL A 160 16.93 -1.61 13.49
CA VAL A 160 16.57 -0.31 14.10
C VAL A 160 17.79 0.39 14.68
N GLN A 161 18.65 -0.34 15.40
CA GLN A 161 19.86 0.23 15.98
C GLN A 161 20.85 0.71 14.92
N LEU A 162 21.01 -0.02 13.81
CA LEU A 162 21.86 0.41 12.70
C LEU A 162 21.30 1.66 12.00
N ILE A 163 19.98 1.75 11.84
CA ILE A 163 19.32 2.92 11.23
C ILE A 163 19.41 4.14 12.16
N LYS A 164 19.11 3.99 13.45
CA LYS A 164 19.15 5.09 14.44
C LYS A 164 20.57 5.50 14.80
N GLY A 165 21.50 4.55 14.93
CA GLY A 165 22.91 4.81 15.22
C GLY A 165 23.63 5.58 14.12
N ARG A 166 23.15 5.49 12.87
CA ARG A 166 23.67 6.27 11.74
C ARG A 166 23.17 7.74 11.74
N ARG A 167 22.13 8.08 12.50
CA ARG A 167 21.60 9.46 12.63
C ARG A 167 22.44 10.34 13.59
N ILE A 168 23.39 9.75 14.34
CA ILE A 168 24.20 10.42 15.37
C ILE A 168 25.70 10.45 14.99
N ARG A 169 26.04 10.31 13.71
CA ARG A 169 27.39 10.60 13.21
C ARG A 169 27.36 11.61 12.08
#